data_AF-A0A1V8UGZ9-F1
#
_entry.id   AF-A0A1V8UGZ9-F1
#
_cell.length_a   1.000
_cell.length_b   1.000
_cell.length_c   1.000
_cell.angle_alpha   90.00
_cell.angle_beta   90.00
_cell.angle_gamma   90.00
#
_symmetry.space_group_name_H-M   'P 1'
#
loop_
_entity.id
_entity.type
_entity.pdbx_description
1 polymer ?
#
loop_
_entity_poly.entity_id
_entity_poly.type
_entity_poly.pdbx_seq_one_letter_code
_entity_poly.pdbx_strand_id
1 'polypeptide(L)'
;MVIPLRLAGLAVLLGLVTQGHCAAGDICYILGAVSTLIQDRLYFLQGYYSFVTPNGQSIEPTSSLYSVKVDDTFPIERSIPSSLVTSTDIGSAVHVAQTDPFNASVPMWSSGDTLYVFGGPSSPTNVLPSYNVTSQTWQDVQVEGGSFNFGNHSFSQAVSTPDSGLSFYSGGLAPYTGPSMVRFDASNPAKLSWTNESLDHGSYGSEVPNLLDGTIVYVPAGNAGLLISFGGYNVSEGIDSNSGFPYPSDFCVINASGVIPPTYLCQFCAGVTSSPDNTAFHITIYGGWSLLELTSYETVYTLTLPSFTWINATSISAQSNAEQQVNSTIGRDQQSCQVYNKTQLLVLGGNIRAGHQSLTNGACNQVFAPLRALDLSTYTWQSVFDPSLEYKVPDTIYSVIGGSATGGATKTTPDSGWAETKLSAAMKQRPPTATASSRSSSSSSSTATSTSGSKATSAADPSTAGYSNVAKSHTSATAGGVAGGIVALALIALLVWFILRSRKRKSRGNARAAADWQSDNSKTPFEAENTHLRELHGDHRPHEVDATQVYELPDKSYQGAELPAHGDEEKPSS
;
A
#
# COMPACT_ATOMS: atom_id res chain seq x y z
N MET A 1 -13.71 73.18 -21.70
CA MET A 1 -12.36 72.62 -21.97
C MET A 1 -11.55 72.89 -20.71
N VAL A 2 -11.11 71.94 -19.88
CA VAL A 2 -10.65 70.56 -20.10
C VAL A 2 -10.66 69.81 -18.73
N ILE A 3 -11.18 68.57 -18.75
CA ILE A 3 -10.98 67.38 -17.85
C ILE A 3 -11.42 67.45 -16.37
N PRO A 4 -12.40 66.61 -15.96
CA PRO A 4 -12.45 66.01 -14.63
C PRO A 4 -12.01 64.52 -14.65
N LEU A 5 -11.43 64.12 -13.51
CA LEU A 5 -11.08 62.77 -13.07
C LEU A 5 -12.05 61.66 -13.55
N ARG A 6 -11.50 60.56 -14.06
CA ARG A 6 -12.18 59.26 -14.08
C ARG A 6 -11.66 58.38 -12.95
N LEU A 7 -12.52 58.13 -11.96
CA LEU A 7 -12.49 56.90 -11.16
C LEU A 7 -12.85 55.73 -12.09
N ALA A 8 -11.96 54.73 -12.21
CA ALA A 8 -12.31 53.41 -12.70
C ALA A 8 -12.40 52.48 -11.48
N GLY A 9 -13.58 51.88 -11.30
CA GLY A 9 -13.90 51.02 -10.17
C GLY A 9 -13.08 49.73 -10.17
N LEU A 10 -12.60 49.39 -8.98
CA LEU A 10 -12.06 48.07 -8.66
C LEU A 10 -13.24 47.09 -8.54
N ALA A 11 -13.49 46.30 -9.59
CA ALA A 11 -14.35 45.13 -9.47
C ALA A 11 -13.55 44.03 -8.75
N VAL A 12 -13.76 43.92 -7.43
CA VAL A 12 -13.34 42.75 -6.66
C VAL A 12 -14.22 41.60 -7.12
N LEU A 13 -13.70 40.79 -8.04
CA LEU A 13 -14.19 39.43 -8.28
C LEU A 13 -13.83 38.62 -7.02
N LEU A 14 -14.78 38.56 -6.09
CA LEU A 14 -14.88 37.46 -5.14
C LEU A 14 -15.09 36.19 -5.96
N GLY A 15 -13.99 35.53 -6.30
CA GLY A 15 -14.00 34.14 -6.70
C GLY A 15 -14.55 33.32 -5.54
N LEU A 16 -15.84 32.99 -5.60
CA LEU A 16 -16.42 31.87 -4.88
C LEU A 16 -15.78 30.59 -5.41
N VAL A 17 -14.59 30.26 -4.90
CA VAL A 17 -14.12 28.87 -4.88
C VAL A 17 -14.97 28.21 -3.80
N THR A 18 -16.02 27.51 -4.20
CA THR A 18 -16.77 26.63 -3.30
C THR A 18 -15.80 25.58 -2.77
N GLN A 19 -15.29 25.79 -1.56
CA GLN A 19 -14.55 24.81 -0.78
C GLN A 19 -15.51 23.69 -0.35
N GLY A 20 -15.79 22.77 -1.27
CA GLY A 20 -16.41 21.48 -0.97
C GLY A 20 -15.35 20.39 -1.06
N HIS A 21 -14.41 20.33 -0.10
CA HIS A 21 -13.37 19.28 -0.13
C HIS A 21 -13.89 17.93 0.40
N CYS A 22 -15.12 17.87 0.91
CA CYS A 22 -15.81 16.65 1.32
C CYS A 22 -17.30 16.75 1.00
N ALA A 23 -17.84 15.81 0.23
CA ALA A 23 -19.28 15.64 0.01
C ALA A 23 -19.77 14.37 0.73
N ALA A 24 -21.06 14.35 1.12
CA ALA A 24 -21.64 13.16 1.75
C ALA A 24 -21.50 11.93 0.83
N GLY A 25 -21.03 10.81 1.39
CA GLY A 25 -20.71 9.58 0.68
C GLY A 25 -19.25 9.45 0.24
N ASP A 26 -18.47 10.53 0.24
CA ASP A 26 -17.06 10.46 -0.14
C ASP A 26 -16.24 9.63 0.86
N ILE A 27 -15.25 8.88 0.36
CA ILE A 27 -14.24 8.23 1.21
C ILE A 27 -13.23 9.31 1.61
N CYS A 28 -13.12 9.59 2.91
CA CYS A 28 -12.24 10.65 3.42
C CYS A 28 -11.00 10.11 4.15
N TYR A 29 -10.99 8.83 4.51
CA TYR A 29 -9.87 8.20 5.21
C TYR A 29 -9.83 6.71 4.91
N ILE A 30 -8.61 6.18 4.77
CA ILE A 30 -8.33 4.76 4.52
C ILE A 30 -7.08 4.39 5.34
N LEU A 31 -7.14 3.27 6.07
CA LEU A 31 -6.01 2.72 6.81
C LEU A 31 -5.88 1.22 6.60
N GLY A 32 -4.69 0.74 6.24
CA GLY A 32 -4.39 -0.69 6.12
C GLY A 32 -5.05 -1.38 4.93
N ALA A 33 -5.57 -0.61 3.96
CA ALA A 33 -6.07 -1.17 2.71
C ALA A 33 -4.92 -1.67 1.84
N VAL A 34 -5.10 -2.82 1.20
CA VAL A 34 -4.22 -3.29 0.14
C VAL A 34 -4.81 -2.90 -1.21
N SER A 35 -3.95 -2.53 -2.16
CA SER A 35 -4.37 -2.08 -3.48
C SER A 35 -3.65 -2.79 -4.60
N THR A 36 -4.27 -2.84 -5.77
CA THR A 36 -3.64 -3.25 -7.03
C THR A 36 -4.25 -2.48 -8.20
N LEU A 37 -3.44 -2.25 -9.23
CA LEU A 37 -3.87 -1.58 -10.45
C LEU A 37 -4.09 -2.63 -11.55
N ILE A 38 -5.32 -2.73 -12.05
CA ILE A 38 -5.63 -3.52 -13.25
C ILE A 38 -6.12 -2.55 -14.31
N GLN A 39 -5.38 -2.49 -15.43
CA GLN A 39 -5.65 -1.57 -16.53
C GLN A 39 -5.72 -0.10 -16.03
N ASP A 40 -6.87 0.54 -16.15
CA ASP A 40 -7.12 1.94 -15.82
C ASP A 40 -7.84 2.11 -14.47
N ARG A 41 -7.74 1.12 -13.57
CA ARG A 41 -8.54 1.08 -12.36
C ARG A 41 -7.76 0.58 -11.15
N LEU A 42 -7.77 1.40 -10.10
CA LEU A 42 -7.19 1.08 -8.81
C LEU A 42 -8.23 0.34 -7.97
N TYR A 43 -7.97 -0.93 -7.69
CA TYR A 43 -8.77 -1.78 -6.82
C TYR A 43 -8.19 -1.81 -5.42
N PHE A 44 -9.05 -1.80 -4.39
CA PHE A 44 -8.62 -1.88 -3.00
C PHE A 44 -9.69 -2.49 -2.09
N LEU A 45 -9.23 -3.19 -1.06
CA LEU A 45 -10.05 -3.81 -0.02
C LEU A 45 -9.21 -3.95 1.26
N GLN A 46 -9.80 -4.55 2.31
CA GLN A 46 -9.24 -4.63 3.67
C GLN A 46 -9.09 -3.27 4.34
N GLY A 47 -8.86 -3.28 5.66
CA GLY A 47 -8.62 -2.09 6.45
C GLY A 47 -9.87 -1.30 6.87
N TYR A 48 -9.64 -0.10 7.41
CA TYR A 48 -10.70 0.79 7.88
C TYR A 48 -10.93 1.95 6.92
N TYR A 49 -12.21 2.23 6.70
CA TYR A 49 -12.66 3.32 5.85
C TYR A 49 -13.49 4.30 6.67
N SER A 50 -13.37 5.58 6.34
CA SER A 50 -14.28 6.59 6.86
C SER A 50 -14.96 7.32 5.73
N PHE A 51 -16.28 7.46 5.86
CA PHE A 51 -17.13 8.09 4.89
C PHE A 51 -17.71 9.36 5.46
N VAL A 52 -17.77 10.40 4.64
CA VAL A 52 -18.41 11.67 5.01
C VAL A 52 -19.92 11.44 5.10
N THR A 53 -20.54 11.86 6.19
CA THR A 53 -22.00 11.82 6.36
C THR A 53 -22.54 13.23 6.59
N PRO A 54 -23.85 13.49 6.40
CA PRO A 54 -24.44 14.79 6.71
C PRO A 54 -24.20 15.28 8.15
N ASN A 55 -23.95 14.36 9.09
CA ASN A 55 -23.77 14.63 10.52
C ASN A 55 -22.32 14.45 11.01
N GLY A 56 -21.35 14.27 10.11
CA GLY A 56 -19.94 14.03 10.45
C GLY A 56 -19.35 12.92 9.60
N GLN A 57 -19.07 11.77 10.21
CA GLN A 57 -18.50 10.62 9.51
C GLN A 57 -19.06 9.30 10.05
N SER A 58 -19.05 8.27 9.21
CA SER A 58 -19.14 6.87 9.66
C SER A 58 -17.78 6.21 9.48
N ILE A 59 -17.39 5.38 10.46
CA ILE A 59 -16.27 4.45 10.34
C ILE A 59 -16.91 3.09 10.13
N GLU A 60 -16.58 2.45 9.01
CA GLU A 60 -17.12 1.15 8.69
C GLU A 60 -15.93 0.19 8.43
N PRO A 61 -15.86 -0.96 9.11
CA PRO A 61 -15.15 -2.10 8.55
C PRO A 61 -16.00 -2.57 7.36
N THR A 62 -15.51 -2.37 6.15
CA THR A 62 -16.29 -2.63 4.95
C THR A 62 -15.91 -3.98 4.35
N SER A 63 -16.89 -4.84 4.13
CA SER A 63 -16.73 -6.11 3.41
C SER A 63 -16.86 -5.94 1.89
N SER A 64 -16.29 -4.86 1.35
CA SER A 64 -16.44 -4.52 -0.06
C SER A 64 -15.08 -4.40 -0.75
N LEU A 65 -15.06 -4.81 -2.01
CA LEU A 65 -14.02 -4.44 -2.95
C LEU A 65 -14.39 -3.09 -3.55
N TYR A 66 -13.55 -2.10 -3.30
CA TYR A 66 -13.67 -0.78 -3.89
C TYR A 66 -12.80 -0.67 -5.13
N SER A 67 -13.20 0.21 -6.04
CA SER A 67 -12.34 0.63 -7.12
C SER A 67 -12.56 2.08 -7.51
N VAL A 68 -11.48 2.72 -7.95
CA VAL A 68 -11.48 4.08 -8.52
C VAL A 68 -10.93 4.01 -9.94
N LYS A 69 -11.68 4.55 -10.89
CA LYS A 69 -11.22 4.68 -12.27
C LYS A 69 -10.20 5.82 -12.36
N VAL A 70 -9.06 5.55 -12.99
CA VAL A 70 -7.91 6.46 -13.13
C VAL A 70 -7.55 6.64 -14.61
N ASP A 71 -8.56 6.90 -15.44
CA ASP A 71 -8.44 7.08 -16.89
C ASP A 71 -8.69 8.51 -17.37
N ASP A 72 -9.14 9.39 -16.48
CA ASP A 72 -9.38 10.80 -16.74
C ASP A 72 -8.79 11.66 -15.62
N THR A 73 -8.71 12.96 -15.86
CA THR A 73 -8.24 13.95 -14.89
C THR A 73 -9.26 14.15 -13.77
N PHE A 74 -8.80 14.13 -12.51
CA PHE A 74 -9.64 14.46 -11.37
C PHE A 74 -8.83 15.06 -10.21
N PRO A 75 -9.43 15.92 -9.37
CA PRO A 75 -8.73 16.45 -8.20
C PRO A 75 -8.45 15.32 -7.19
N ILE A 76 -7.19 15.17 -6.77
CA ILE A 76 -6.73 14.01 -5.99
C ILE A 76 -6.35 14.36 -4.54
N GLU A 77 -6.00 15.61 -4.23
CA GLU A 77 -5.74 16.07 -2.84
C GLU A 77 -7.03 16.45 -2.09
N ARG A 78 -7.98 15.52 -2.02
CA ARG A 78 -9.29 15.67 -1.35
C ARG A 78 -9.86 14.30 -0.98
N SER A 79 -11.03 14.27 -0.35
CA SER A 79 -11.78 13.00 -0.24
C SER A 79 -12.09 12.44 -1.62
N ILE A 80 -12.04 11.11 -1.75
CA ILE A 80 -12.36 10.43 -3.00
C ILE A 80 -13.87 10.58 -3.22
N PRO A 81 -14.30 11.24 -4.30
CA PRO A 81 -15.71 11.45 -4.59
C PRO A 81 -16.45 10.12 -4.71
N SER A 82 -17.60 10.00 -4.06
CA SER A 82 -18.46 8.81 -4.17
C SER A 82 -18.82 8.46 -5.63
N SER A 83 -18.87 9.46 -6.52
CA SER A 83 -19.12 9.27 -7.95
C SER A 83 -17.99 8.56 -8.72
N LEU A 84 -16.76 8.56 -8.17
CA LEU A 84 -15.60 7.87 -8.77
C LEU A 84 -15.42 6.45 -8.20
N VAL A 85 -16.10 6.13 -7.10
CA VAL A 85 -15.95 4.86 -6.40
C VAL A 85 -17.01 3.88 -6.87
N THR A 86 -16.56 2.71 -7.32
CA THR A 86 -17.42 1.53 -7.45
C THR A 86 -17.20 0.64 -6.23
N SER A 87 -18.27 0.15 -5.63
CA SER A 87 -18.23 -0.80 -4.52
C SER A 87 -18.90 -2.10 -4.95
N THR A 88 -18.22 -3.22 -4.74
CA THR A 88 -18.76 -4.56 -4.96
C THR A 88 -18.71 -5.35 -3.67
N ASP A 89 -19.85 -5.93 -3.28
CA ASP A 89 -19.95 -6.79 -2.10
C ASP A 89 -19.06 -8.04 -2.29
N ILE A 90 -18.26 -8.36 -1.27
CA ILE A 90 -17.39 -9.55 -1.23
C ILE A 90 -18.22 -10.82 -0.90
N GLY A 91 -19.47 -10.68 -0.43
CA GLY A 91 -20.40 -11.78 -0.24
C GLY A 91 -19.89 -12.80 0.78
N SER A 92 -19.87 -14.09 0.44
CA SER A 92 -19.42 -15.17 1.33
C SER A 92 -17.92 -15.18 1.60
N ALA A 93 -17.10 -14.42 0.86
CA ALA A 93 -15.67 -14.31 1.10
C ALA A 93 -15.32 -13.36 2.26
N VAL A 94 -16.20 -13.19 3.25
CA VAL A 94 -16.05 -12.29 4.42
C VAL A 94 -14.73 -12.50 5.18
N HIS A 95 -14.17 -13.71 5.14
CA HIS A 95 -12.86 -14.03 5.74
C HIS A 95 -11.73 -13.16 5.19
N VAL A 96 -11.90 -12.61 3.98
CA VAL A 96 -10.98 -11.66 3.32
C VAL A 96 -11.10 -10.24 3.89
N ALA A 97 -12.27 -9.88 4.42
CA ALA A 97 -12.56 -8.54 4.93
C ALA A 97 -12.20 -8.36 6.42
N GLN A 98 -11.98 -9.46 7.15
CA GLN A 98 -11.66 -9.44 8.57
C GLN A 98 -10.16 -9.46 8.78
N THR A 99 -9.50 -8.37 8.43
CA THR A 99 -8.11 -8.16 8.82
C THR A 99 -8.06 -6.95 9.73
N ASP A 100 -7.47 -7.13 10.92
CA ASP A 100 -7.14 -6.01 11.79
C ASP A 100 -6.06 -5.19 11.05
N PRO A 101 -6.33 -3.94 10.64
CA PRO A 101 -5.35 -3.15 9.89
C PRO A 101 -4.10 -2.83 10.70
N PHE A 102 -4.13 -3.06 12.01
CA PHE A 102 -2.94 -3.00 12.85
C PHE A 102 -2.18 -4.32 12.93
N ASN A 103 -2.78 -5.45 12.56
CA ASN A 103 -2.25 -6.78 12.86
C ASN A 103 -2.31 -7.81 11.72
N ALA A 104 -2.83 -7.50 10.52
CA ALA A 104 -2.79 -8.39 9.36
C ALA A 104 -3.05 -7.62 8.05
N SER A 105 -2.09 -7.55 7.14
CA SER A 105 -2.36 -7.31 5.72
C SER A 105 -2.22 -8.64 5.01
N VAL A 106 -3.23 -9.03 4.22
CA VAL A 106 -3.16 -10.25 3.42
C VAL A 106 -2.99 -9.87 1.94
N PRO A 107 -2.10 -10.55 1.20
CA PRO A 107 -1.83 -10.21 -0.19
C PRO A 107 -3.07 -10.20 -1.06
N MET A 108 -3.21 -9.14 -1.85
CA MET A 108 -4.08 -9.11 -3.01
C MET A 108 -3.21 -9.21 -4.25
N TRP A 109 -3.42 -10.26 -5.04
CA TRP A 109 -2.69 -10.51 -6.28
C TRP A 109 -3.57 -10.27 -7.50
N SER A 110 -2.93 -10.04 -8.64
CA SER A 110 -3.61 -9.84 -9.91
C SER A 110 -2.89 -10.53 -11.06
N SER A 111 -3.66 -11.19 -11.93
CA SER A 111 -3.20 -11.74 -13.22
C SER A 111 -4.28 -11.50 -14.27
N GLY A 112 -3.90 -10.86 -15.39
CA GLY A 112 -4.85 -10.43 -16.41
C GLY A 112 -6.02 -9.61 -15.81
N ASP A 113 -7.24 -10.08 -16.05
CA ASP A 113 -8.48 -9.45 -15.57
C ASP A 113 -9.01 -10.08 -14.27
N THR A 114 -8.17 -10.76 -13.49
CA THR A 114 -8.60 -11.43 -12.26
C THR A 114 -7.77 -11.02 -11.05
N LEU A 115 -8.47 -10.65 -9.98
CA LEU A 115 -7.92 -10.50 -8.65
C LEU A 115 -8.00 -11.84 -7.92
N TYR A 116 -6.95 -12.18 -7.20
CA TYR A 116 -6.93 -13.30 -6.27
C TYR A 116 -6.66 -12.72 -4.90
N VAL A 117 -7.52 -13.02 -3.94
CA VAL A 117 -7.27 -12.60 -2.58
C VAL A 117 -6.77 -13.80 -1.82
N PHE A 118 -5.52 -13.70 -1.40
CA PHE A 118 -5.02 -14.63 -0.41
C PHE A 118 -5.73 -14.28 0.90
N GLY A 119 -6.25 -15.27 1.62
CA GLY A 119 -6.79 -15.10 2.96
C GLY A 119 -5.87 -15.76 3.96
N GLY A 120 -5.88 -15.32 5.22
CA GLY A 120 -5.40 -16.12 6.34
C GLY A 120 -6.58 -16.96 6.84
N PRO A 121 -6.92 -18.10 6.21
CA PRO A 121 -8.06 -18.87 6.66
C PRO A 121 -7.78 -19.40 8.06
N SER A 122 -8.82 -19.48 8.89
CA SER A 122 -8.74 -20.12 10.22
C SER A 122 -8.41 -21.62 10.15
N SER A 123 -8.40 -22.20 8.93
CA SER A 123 -8.09 -23.59 8.65
C SER A 123 -7.38 -23.72 7.30
N PRO A 124 -6.42 -24.64 7.13
CA PRO A 124 -5.76 -24.85 5.85
C PRO A 124 -6.75 -25.11 4.71
N THR A 125 -6.60 -24.40 3.60
CA THR A 125 -7.47 -24.49 2.41
C THR A 125 -6.63 -24.46 1.15
N ASN A 126 -7.08 -25.04 0.05
CA ASN A 126 -6.49 -24.86 -1.28
C ASN A 126 -7.43 -24.08 -2.22
N VAL A 127 -8.38 -23.34 -1.63
CA VAL A 127 -9.41 -22.57 -2.31
C VAL A 127 -9.18 -21.09 -2.04
N LEU A 128 -9.12 -20.29 -3.11
CA LEU A 128 -8.98 -18.83 -3.01
C LEU A 128 -10.21 -18.12 -3.55
N PRO A 129 -10.70 -17.08 -2.87
CA PRO A 129 -11.60 -16.12 -3.48
C PRO A 129 -10.91 -15.41 -4.64
N SER A 130 -11.60 -15.33 -5.77
CA SER A 130 -11.18 -14.58 -6.94
C SER A 130 -12.29 -13.66 -7.44
N TYR A 131 -11.90 -12.52 -8.00
CA TYR A 131 -12.80 -11.56 -8.58
C TYR A 131 -12.41 -11.29 -10.03
N ASN A 132 -13.32 -11.58 -10.96
CA ASN A 132 -13.11 -11.25 -12.36
C ASN A 132 -13.60 -9.81 -12.59
N VAL A 133 -12.70 -8.92 -13.01
CA VAL A 133 -13.01 -7.50 -13.16
C VAL A 133 -13.92 -7.21 -14.37
N THR A 134 -13.89 -8.08 -15.37
CA THR A 134 -14.66 -7.93 -16.60
C THR A 134 -16.12 -8.35 -16.41
N SER A 135 -16.37 -9.49 -15.76
CA SER A 135 -17.72 -9.92 -15.41
C SER A 135 -18.25 -9.32 -14.12
N GLN A 136 -17.38 -8.71 -13.30
CA GLN A 136 -17.68 -8.15 -11.98
C GLN A 136 -18.25 -9.19 -11.00
N THR A 137 -17.72 -10.40 -11.03
CA THR A 137 -18.22 -11.53 -10.23
C THR A 137 -17.13 -12.14 -9.37
N TRP A 138 -17.49 -12.43 -8.12
CA TRP A 138 -16.72 -13.28 -7.22
C TRP A 138 -16.94 -14.76 -7.51
N GLN A 139 -15.88 -15.55 -7.38
CA GLN A 139 -15.94 -17.01 -7.39
C GLN A 139 -14.77 -17.59 -6.61
N ASP A 140 -14.99 -18.76 -6.01
CA ASP A 140 -13.93 -19.54 -5.39
C ASP A 140 -13.20 -20.39 -6.45
N VAL A 141 -11.87 -20.33 -6.44
CA VAL A 141 -11.02 -21.09 -7.35
C VAL A 141 -10.16 -22.09 -6.61
N GLN A 142 -10.01 -23.28 -7.20
CA GLN A 142 -9.11 -24.32 -6.70
C GLN A 142 -7.68 -24.03 -7.15
N VAL A 143 -6.72 -24.23 -6.25
CA VAL A 143 -5.30 -24.06 -6.52
C VAL A 143 -4.56 -25.37 -6.28
N GLU A 144 -3.79 -25.81 -7.28
CA GLU A 144 -2.90 -26.97 -7.17
C GLU A 144 -1.69 -26.63 -6.28
N GLY A 145 -1.09 -27.64 -5.64
CA GLY A 145 0.05 -27.44 -4.71
C GLY A 145 -0.22 -27.81 -3.26
N GLY A 146 -1.48 -28.16 -2.94
CA GLY A 146 -1.92 -28.56 -1.60
C GLY A 146 -2.56 -27.41 -0.84
N SER A 147 -3.00 -27.68 0.39
CA SER A 147 -3.60 -26.65 1.24
C SER A 147 -2.56 -25.63 1.68
N PHE A 148 -2.90 -24.37 1.50
CA PHE A 148 -2.29 -23.22 2.12
C PHE A 148 -2.33 -23.40 3.65
N ASN A 149 -1.19 -23.56 4.31
CA ASN A 149 -1.07 -23.71 5.76
C ASN A 149 -0.15 -22.63 6.31
N PHE A 150 -0.68 -21.40 6.39
CA PHE A 150 0.14 -20.20 6.56
C PHE A 150 0.11 -19.58 7.96
N GLY A 151 -0.62 -20.15 8.92
CA GLY A 151 -0.74 -19.52 10.24
C GLY A 151 -1.12 -18.03 10.14
N ASN A 152 -0.76 -17.24 11.16
CA ASN A 152 -1.01 -15.80 11.20
C ASN A 152 0.13 -15.00 10.52
N HIS A 153 0.21 -15.02 9.20
CA HIS A 153 1.33 -14.48 8.43
C HIS A 153 1.28 -12.95 8.17
N SER A 154 0.92 -12.21 9.21
CA SER A 154 0.73 -10.77 9.19
C SER A 154 1.98 -9.99 8.79
N PHE A 155 1.78 -8.82 8.16
CA PHE A 155 2.84 -7.84 7.81
C PHE A 155 3.90 -8.38 6.84
N SER A 156 3.46 -9.24 5.96
CA SER A 156 4.27 -9.87 4.95
C SER A 156 4.37 -9.00 3.70
N GLN A 157 5.33 -9.35 2.86
CA GLN A 157 5.61 -8.64 1.61
C GLN A 157 4.99 -9.42 0.46
N ALA A 158 4.36 -8.72 -0.48
CA ALA A 158 3.80 -9.34 -1.67
C ALA A 158 3.95 -8.46 -2.91
N VAL A 159 4.06 -9.13 -4.06
CA VAL A 159 4.08 -8.47 -5.36
C VAL A 159 3.43 -9.36 -6.41
N SER A 160 2.71 -8.74 -7.35
CA SER A 160 2.24 -9.41 -8.56
C SER A 160 3.06 -8.98 -9.76
N THR A 161 3.18 -9.89 -10.72
CA THR A 161 3.78 -9.64 -12.04
C THR A 161 2.73 -9.97 -13.10
N PRO A 162 1.77 -9.06 -13.36
CA PRO A 162 0.59 -9.36 -14.17
C PRO A 162 0.92 -9.90 -15.57
N ASP A 163 2.02 -9.42 -16.17
CA ASP A 163 2.45 -9.83 -17.51
C ASP A 163 2.84 -11.32 -17.61
N SER A 164 3.38 -11.90 -16.54
CA SER A 164 3.73 -13.33 -16.48
C SER A 164 2.65 -14.17 -15.77
N GLY A 165 1.70 -13.52 -15.10
CA GLY A 165 0.71 -14.18 -14.24
C GLY A 165 1.29 -14.77 -12.96
N LEU A 166 2.54 -14.46 -12.61
CA LEU A 166 3.14 -14.89 -11.35
C LEU A 166 2.85 -13.88 -10.23
N SER A 167 2.81 -14.35 -9.00
CA SER A 167 2.78 -13.52 -7.81
C SER A 167 3.59 -14.15 -6.70
N PHE A 168 4.16 -13.31 -5.86
CA PHE A 168 5.12 -13.72 -4.85
C PHE A 168 4.73 -13.15 -3.50
N TYR A 169 5.08 -13.91 -2.48
CA TYR A 169 4.87 -13.55 -1.10
C TYR A 169 5.99 -14.09 -0.23
N SER A 170 6.49 -13.29 0.70
CA SER A 170 7.53 -13.69 1.64
C SER A 170 7.46 -12.81 2.89
N GLY A 171 7.91 -13.32 4.04
CA GLY A 171 7.92 -12.55 5.28
C GLY A 171 6.75 -12.83 6.23
N GLY A 172 6.68 -12.02 7.28
CA GLY A 172 5.56 -11.96 8.23
C GLY A 172 5.79 -12.61 9.61
N LEU A 173 4.79 -12.47 10.51
CA LEU A 173 4.80 -12.95 11.92
C LEU A 173 4.09 -14.31 12.12
N ALA A 174 4.57 -15.42 11.58
CA ALA A 174 4.06 -16.75 11.97
C ALA A 174 5.19 -17.77 12.09
N PRO A 175 5.02 -18.85 12.89
CA PRO A 175 6.13 -19.59 13.50
C PRO A 175 7.15 -20.01 12.45
N TYR A 176 8.39 -19.54 12.65
CA TYR A 176 9.53 -19.64 11.77
C TYR A 176 9.57 -20.93 10.93
N THR A 177 9.24 -20.82 9.65
CA THR A 177 9.49 -21.86 8.63
C THR A 177 10.80 -21.63 7.86
N GLY A 178 11.65 -20.73 8.34
CA GLY A 178 12.85 -20.29 7.62
C GLY A 178 12.53 -19.33 6.47
N PRO A 179 13.55 -18.82 5.76
CA PRO A 179 13.34 -17.91 4.63
C PRO A 179 12.67 -18.66 3.48
N SER A 180 11.39 -18.37 3.30
CA SER A 180 10.56 -19.01 2.30
C SER A 180 9.81 -17.97 1.47
N MET A 181 9.48 -18.36 0.24
CA MET A 181 8.69 -17.57 -0.68
C MET A 181 7.58 -18.43 -1.26
N VAL A 182 6.35 -17.96 -1.12
CA VAL A 182 5.25 -18.50 -1.89
C VAL A 182 5.34 -17.94 -3.28
N ARG A 183 5.35 -18.82 -4.27
CA ARG A 183 5.16 -18.48 -5.68
C ARG A 183 3.80 -18.99 -6.12
N PHE A 184 2.92 -18.07 -6.47
CA PHE A 184 1.62 -18.34 -7.05
C PHE A 184 1.70 -18.17 -8.57
N ASP A 185 1.17 -19.14 -9.31
CA ASP A 185 1.15 -19.17 -10.77
C ASP A 185 -0.29 -19.14 -11.28
N ALA A 186 -0.67 -17.99 -11.83
CA ALA A 186 -1.91 -17.73 -12.53
C ALA A 186 -1.65 -17.37 -14.01
N SER A 187 -0.55 -17.84 -14.59
CA SER A 187 -0.26 -17.70 -16.03
C SER A 187 -1.28 -18.45 -16.90
N ASN A 188 -1.86 -19.52 -16.36
CA ASN A 188 -3.01 -20.23 -16.92
C ASN A 188 -4.17 -20.22 -15.91
N PRO A 189 -5.19 -19.38 -16.10
CA PRO A 189 -6.34 -19.29 -15.18
C PRO A 189 -7.12 -20.60 -15.01
N ALA A 190 -6.99 -21.56 -15.94
CA ALA A 190 -7.60 -22.88 -15.84
C ALA A 190 -6.77 -23.88 -15.01
N LYS A 191 -5.52 -23.54 -14.68
CA LYS A 191 -4.59 -24.38 -13.93
C LYS A 191 -3.76 -23.53 -12.97
N LEU A 192 -4.44 -23.00 -11.96
CA LEU A 192 -3.81 -22.26 -10.88
C LEU A 192 -2.96 -23.20 -10.04
N SER A 193 -1.76 -22.76 -9.68
CA SER A 193 -0.90 -23.54 -8.79
C SER A 193 -0.10 -22.63 -7.86
N TRP A 194 0.38 -23.20 -6.77
CA TRP A 194 1.35 -22.53 -5.91
C TRP A 194 2.46 -23.49 -5.50
N THR A 195 3.62 -22.93 -5.20
CA THR A 195 4.76 -23.66 -4.65
C THR A 195 5.36 -22.89 -3.50
N ASN A 196 5.90 -23.62 -2.52
CA ASN A 196 6.78 -23.06 -1.51
C ASN A 196 8.22 -23.16 -2.01
N GLU A 197 8.88 -22.03 -2.19
CA GLU A 197 10.29 -21.95 -2.61
C GLU A 197 11.15 -21.64 -1.38
N SER A 198 12.13 -22.51 -1.12
CA SER A 198 13.19 -22.19 -0.16
C SER A 198 14.06 -21.09 -0.73
N LEU A 199 14.23 -20.02 0.02
CA LEU A 199 15.19 -18.97 -0.32
C LEU A 199 16.51 -19.36 0.31
N ASP A 200 17.47 -19.81 -0.50
CA ASP A 200 18.83 -20.07 -0.02
C ASP A 200 19.54 -18.72 0.21
N HIS A 201 20.69 -18.52 -0.42
CA HIS A 201 21.42 -17.27 -0.34
C HIS A 201 20.90 -16.32 -1.43
N GLY A 202 20.59 -15.08 -1.05
CA GLY A 202 20.25 -14.00 -1.96
C GLY A 202 21.43 -13.58 -2.83
N SER A 203 21.23 -12.53 -3.64
CA SER A 203 22.21 -12.07 -4.65
C SER A 203 23.55 -11.55 -4.09
N TYR A 204 23.70 -11.50 -2.77
CA TYR A 204 24.95 -11.13 -2.07
C TYR A 204 25.63 -12.31 -1.37
N GLY A 205 25.16 -13.55 -1.58
CA GLY A 205 25.71 -14.73 -0.91
C GLY A 205 25.38 -14.78 0.59
N SER A 206 24.47 -13.93 1.06
CA SER A 206 23.88 -13.95 2.40
C SER A 206 22.53 -14.63 2.35
N GLU A 207 22.15 -15.33 3.42
CA GLU A 207 20.80 -15.88 3.59
C GLU A 207 19.76 -14.77 3.43
N VAL A 208 18.69 -15.03 2.67
CA VAL A 208 17.61 -14.05 2.54
C VAL A 208 16.92 -13.91 3.89
N PRO A 209 16.85 -12.70 4.50
CA PRO A 209 16.20 -12.56 5.80
C PRO A 209 14.68 -12.69 5.69
N ASN A 210 14.05 -13.19 6.75
CA ASN A 210 12.60 -13.13 6.91
C ASN A 210 12.20 -11.71 7.34
N LEU A 211 11.71 -10.91 6.39
CA LEU A 211 11.38 -9.50 6.65
C LEU A 211 9.90 -9.30 6.99
N LEU A 212 9.65 -8.35 7.88
CA LEU A 212 8.35 -7.90 8.36
C LEU A 212 8.13 -6.43 7.98
N ASP A 213 6.95 -6.05 7.47
CA ASP A 213 6.62 -4.64 7.15
C ASP A 213 7.66 -3.98 6.22
N GLY A 214 8.34 -4.80 5.41
CA GLY A 214 9.21 -4.37 4.32
C GLY A 214 8.45 -4.29 3.00
N THR A 215 9.18 -4.29 1.89
CA THR A 215 8.58 -4.40 0.57
C THR A 215 9.34 -5.38 -0.32
N ILE A 216 8.58 -6.13 -1.13
CA ILE A 216 9.11 -6.89 -2.26
C ILE A 216 8.62 -6.23 -3.55
N VAL A 217 9.54 -5.96 -4.48
CA VAL A 217 9.22 -5.36 -5.78
C VAL A 217 9.73 -6.22 -6.91
N TYR A 218 9.01 -6.18 -8.04
CA TYR A 218 9.42 -6.79 -9.29
C TYR A 218 10.09 -5.75 -10.19
N VAL A 219 11.30 -6.07 -10.64
CA VAL A 219 12.03 -5.29 -11.64
C VAL A 219 12.11 -6.13 -12.91
N PRO A 220 11.64 -5.63 -14.07
CA PRO A 220 11.65 -6.38 -15.32
C PRO A 220 13.06 -6.41 -15.96
N ALA A 221 14.12 -6.65 -15.18
CA ALA A 221 15.49 -6.77 -15.65
C ALA A 221 15.83 -8.22 -16.05
N GLY A 222 16.52 -8.39 -17.18
CA GLY A 222 16.83 -9.70 -17.74
C GLY A 222 15.61 -10.47 -18.25
N ASN A 223 15.79 -11.76 -18.52
CA ASN A 223 14.75 -12.58 -19.19
C ASN A 223 13.55 -12.92 -18.31
N ALA A 224 13.75 -13.08 -16.99
CA ALA A 224 12.71 -13.48 -16.05
C ALA A 224 12.26 -12.34 -15.13
N GLY A 225 12.99 -11.22 -15.11
CA GLY A 225 12.88 -10.20 -14.06
C GLY A 225 13.63 -10.58 -12.79
N LEU A 226 13.61 -9.64 -11.83
CA LEU A 226 14.26 -9.72 -10.54
C LEU A 226 13.26 -9.35 -9.44
N LEU A 227 13.26 -10.12 -8.36
CA LEU A 227 12.56 -9.76 -7.12
C LEU A 227 13.57 -9.14 -6.15
N ILE A 228 13.20 -8.00 -5.57
CA ILE A 228 14.03 -7.29 -4.59
C ILE A 228 13.19 -7.08 -3.33
N SER A 229 13.62 -7.71 -2.24
CA SER A 229 13.01 -7.67 -0.91
C SER A 229 13.89 -6.85 0.02
N PHE A 230 13.35 -5.81 0.69
CA PHE A 230 14.13 -4.92 1.54
C PHE A 230 13.28 -4.10 2.53
N GLY A 231 13.96 -3.53 3.55
CA GLY A 231 13.35 -2.72 4.60
C GLY A 231 12.61 -3.54 5.65
N GLY A 232 11.85 -2.89 6.53
CA GLY A 232 11.09 -3.60 7.55
C GLY A 232 11.93 -4.09 8.73
N TYR A 233 11.46 -5.13 9.42
CA TYR A 233 12.17 -5.80 10.52
C TYR A 233 12.67 -7.18 10.10
N ASN A 234 13.88 -7.52 10.51
CA ASN A 234 14.48 -8.83 10.32
C ASN A 234 14.04 -9.77 11.44
N VAL A 235 13.02 -10.56 11.14
CA VAL A 235 12.52 -11.61 12.04
C VAL A 235 13.58 -12.69 12.22
N SER A 236 14.37 -13.03 11.19
CA SER A 236 15.44 -14.05 11.32
C SER A 236 16.51 -13.72 12.35
N GLU A 237 16.71 -12.45 12.69
CA GLU A 237 17.65 -12.02 13.74
C GLU A 237 17.10 -12.16 15.16
N GLY A 238 15.81 -12.48 15.30
CA GLY A 238 15.13 -12.64 16.58
C GLY A 238 14.46 -11.36 17.09
N ILE A 239 14.01 -11.42 18.34
CA ILE A 239 13.28 -10.33 19.01
C ILE A 239 14.25 -9.54 19.90
N ASP A 240 14.24 -8.22 19.78
CA ASP A 240 14.91 -7.32 20.72
C ASP A 240 14.18 -7.33 22.07
N SER A 241 14.89 -7.70 23.12
CA SER A 241 14.35 -7.85 24.48
C SER A 241 13.88 -6.53 25.10
N ASN A 242 14.36 -5.38 24.61
CA ASN A 242 13.95 -4.07 25.13
C ASN A 242 12.65 -3.57 24.49
N SER A 243 12.50 -3.75 23.19
CA SER A 243 11.32 -3.29 22.44
C SER A 243 10.19 -4.33 22.40
N GLY A 244 10.51 -5.62 22.49
CA GLY A 244 9.55 -6.71 22.24
C GLY A 244 9.22 -6.91 20.76
N PHE A 245 9.94 -6.24 19.85
CA PHE A 245 9.79 -6.33 18.40
C PHE A 245 11.00 -7.02 17.76
N PRO A 246 10.86 -7.58 16.53
CA PRO A 246 12.01 -8.13 15.82
C PRO A 246 13.09 -7.07 15.59
N TYR A 247 14.36 -7.50 15.52
CA TYR A 247 15.45 -6.58 15.19
C TYR A 247 15.16 -5.90 13.85
N PRO A 248 15.32 -4.58 13.75
CA PRO A 248 15.02 -3.91 12.50
C PRO A 248 16.02 -4.33 11.41
N SER A 249 15.56 -4.46 10.17
CA SER A 249 16.44 -4.86 9.09
C SER A 249 17.36 -3.69 8.72
N ASP A 250 18.60 -4.03 8.39
CA ASP A 250 19.47 -3.06 7.77
C ASP A 250 19.08 -2.93 6.29
N PHE A 251 18.80 -1.71 5.82
CA PHE A 251 18.65 -1.44 4.38
C PHE A 251 19.93 -1.84 3.61
N CYS A 252 21.06 -2.06 4.32
CA CYS A 252 22.31 -2.58 3.79
C CYS A 252 22.32 -4.08 3.48
N VAL A 253 21.22 -4.84 3.68
CA VAL A 253 21.10 -6.22 3.15
C VAL A 253 21.30 -6.24 1.62
N ILE A 254 21.05 -5.11 0.96
CA ILE A 254 21.53 -4.82 -0.39
C ILE A 254 22.73 -3.89 -0.25
N ASN A 255 23.93 -4.32 -0.68
CA ASN A 255 25.10 -3.44 -0.65
C ASN A 255 24.94 -2.32 -1.69
N ALA A 256 24.39 -1.20 -1.24
CA ALA A 256 24.08 -0.02 -2.04
C ALA A 256 24.95 1.17 -1.62
N SER A 257 25.18 2.06 -2.57
CA SER A 257 25.92 3.31 -2.41
C SER A 257 24.96 4.51 -2.34
N GLY A 258 25.50 5.70 -2.12
CA GLY A 258 24.73 6.95 -2.17
C GLY A 258 24.12 7.35 -0.83
N VAL A 259 22.99 8.08 -0.88
CA VAL A 259 22.32 8.60 0.33
C VAL A 259 21.24 7.60 0.74
N ILE A 260 21.58 6.72 1.66
CA ILE A 260 20.71 5.64 2.15
C ILE A 260 19.51 6.24 2.92
N PRO A 261 18.30 5.65 2.80
CA PRO A 261 17.14 6.02 3.62
C PRO A 261 17.43 5.96 5.12
N PRO A 262 16.59 6.60 5.97
CA PRO A 262 16.65 6.41 7.41
C PRO A 262 16.69 4.92 7.76
N THR A 263 17.56 4.56 8.70
CA THR A 263 17.60 3.21 9.24
C THR A 263 16.26 2.88 9.88
N TYR A 264 15.88 1.60 9.86
CA TYR A 264 14.70 1.09 10.58
C TYR A 264 13.36 1.55 10.02
N LEU A 265 13.34 1.95 8.75
CA LEU A 265 12.12 2.30 8.04
C LEU A 265 11.33 1.04 7.66
N CYS A 266 10.10 0.95 8.16
CA CYS A 266 9.11 -0.09 7.85
C CYS A 266 7.79 0.55 7.43
N GLN A 267 6.79 -0.23 7.01
CA GLN A 267 5.44 0.28 6.69
C GLN A 267 5.44 1.42 5.66
N PHE A 268 6.49 1.48 4.83
CA PHE A 268 6.56 2.32 3.66
C PHE A 268 5.97 1.58 2.47
N CYS A 269 5.77 2.27 1.36
CA CYS A 269 5.38 1.65 0.10
C CYS A 269 6.43 1.93 -0.97
N ALA A 270 6.42 1.16 -2.06
CA ALA A 270 7.37 1.32 -3.16
C ALA A 270 6.69 1.21 -4.53
N GLY A 271 7.32 1.82 -5.53
CA GLY A 271 6.94 1.73 -6.93
C GLY A 271 8.16 1.63 -7.84
N VAL A 272 8.06 0.83 -8.91
CA VAL A 272 9.14 0.61 -9.87
C VAL A 272 8.84 1.33 -11.18
N THR A 273 9.82 2.08 -11.68
CA THR A 273 9.81 2.68 -13.02
C THR A 273 11.03 2.24 -13.82
N SER A 274 10.92 2.29 -15.14
CA SER A 274 12.02 2.00 -16.07
C SER A 274 12.33 3.26 -16.85
N SER A 275 13.62 3.56 -17.01
CA SER A 275 14.08 4.59 -17.95
C SER A 275 13.49 4.36 -19.36
N PRO A 276 13.28 5.42 -20.17
CA PRO A 276 12.68 5.28 -21.49
C PRO A 276 13.44 4.35 -22.46
N ASP A 277 14.74 4.19 -22.29
CA ASP A 277 15.57 3.27 -23.06
C ASP A 277 15.63 1.83 -22.47
N ASN A 278 14.94 1.59 -21.36
CA ASN A 278 14.90 0.33 -20.60
C ASN A 278 16.27 -0.18 -20.14
N THR A 279 17.23 0.73 -19.90
CA THR A 279 18.59 0.35 -19.45
C THR A 279 18.82 0.54 -17.95
N ALA A 280 18.04 1.42 -17.32
CA ALA A 280 18.04 1.67 -15.88
C ALA A 280 16.63 1.53 -15.29
N PHE A 281 16.57 1.11 -14.03
CA PHE A 281 15.34 0.95 -13.27
C PHE A 281 15.42 1.75 -11.97
N HIS A 282 14.27 2.24 -11.51
CA HIS A 282 14.19 3.17 -10.39
C HIS A 282 13.08 2.72 -9.45
N ILE A 283 13.47 2.29 -8.25
CA ILE A 283 12.56 1.84 -7.19
C ILE A 283 12.39 3.01 -6.23
N THR A 284 11.25 3.68 -6.27
CA THR A 284 10.96 4.82 -5.41
C THR A 284 10.14 4.38 -4.21
N ILE A 285 10.63 4.65 -3.00
CA ILE A 285 9.89 4.43 -1.77
C ILE A 285 9.25 5.73 -1.30
N TYR A 286 8.09 5.63 -0.66
CA TYR A 286 7.43 6.73 0.00
C TYR A 286 6.94 6.36 1.41
N GLY A 287 7.10 7.31 2.33
CA GLY A 287 6.57 7.23 3.69
C GLY A 287 7.39 6.31 4.59
N GLY A 288 6.77 5.83 5.66
CA GLY A 288 7.30 4.78 6.53
C GLY A 288 7.43 5.19 7.99
N TRP A 289 7.59 4.19 8.83
CA TRP A 289 7.65 4.27 10.28
C TRP A 289 9.00 3.78 10.78
N SER A 290 9.56 4.47 11.77
CA SER A 290 10.68 3.98 12.59
C SER A 290 10.21 3.83 14.03
N LEU A 291 10.17 2.59 14.51
CA LEU A 291 9.86 2.31 15.90
C LEU A 291 10.95 2.84 16.84
N LEU A 292 12.22 2.77 16.43
CA LEU A 292 13.33 3.25 17.24
C LEU A 292 13.25 4.77 17.45
N GLU A 293 12.94 5.51 16.38
CA GLU A 293 12.82 6.97 16.44
C GLU A 293 11.42 7.43 16.86
N LEU A 294 10.49 6.49 17.07
CA LEU A 294 9.07 6.74 17.36
C LEU A 294 8.49 7.81 16.42
N THR A 295 8.81 7.69 15.13
CA THR A 295 8.56 8.72 14.12
C THR A 295 8.09 8.10 12.81
N SER A 296 7.04 8.68 12.26
CA SER A 296 6.62 8.45 10.88
C SER A 296 7.26 9.50 9.97
N TYR A 297 7.59 9.13 8.74
CA TYR A 297 8.21 10.01 7.74
C TYR A 297 7.33 10.12 6.52
N GLU A 298 7.49 11.21 5.77
CA GLU A 298 7.03 11.33 4.39
C GLU A 298 8.25 11.35 3.47
N THR A 299 9.12 10.37 3.64
CA THR A 299 10.37 10.31 2.92
C THR A 299 10.15 9.91 1.47
N VAL A 300 10.98 10.40 0.53
CA VAL A 300 11.01 9.95 -0.86
C VAL A 300 12.46 9.63 -1.22
N TYR A 301 12.75 8.34 -1.39
CA TYR A 301 14.06 7.86 -1.82
C TYR A 301 13.92 6.97 -3.04
N THR A 302 14.93 6.97 -3.91
CA THR A 302 14.95 6.13 -5.09
C THR A 302 16.22 5.29 -5.14
N LEU A 303 16.07 3.97 -5.17
CA LEU A 303 17.16 3.03 -5.48
C LEU A 303 17.25 2.85 -6.99
N THR A 304 18.43 3.14 -7.53
CA THR A 304 18.70 3.04 -8.96
C THR A 304 19.45 1.75 -9.29
N LEU A 305 19.04 1.09 -10.36
CA LEU A 305 19.64 -0.13 -10.90
C LEU A 305 20.12 0.14 -12.33
N PRO A 306 21.27 -0.42 -12.75
CA PRO A 306 22.07 -1.46 -12.09
C PRO A 306 23.17 -0.97 -11.14
N SER A 307 23.27 0.33 -10.86
CA SER A 307 24.34 0.88 -9.99
C SER A 307 24.12 0.66 -8.50
N PHE A 308 22.95 0.20 -8.08
CA PHE A 308 22.55 0.08 -6.67
C PHE A 308 22.91 1.35 -5.89
N THR A 309 22.44 2.49 -6.40
CA THR A 309 22.70 3.81 -5.80
C THR A 309 21.40 4.42 -5.28
N TRP A 310 21.36 4.68 -3.99
CA TRP A 310 20.27 5.42 -3.34
C TRP A 310 20.40 6.92 -3.56
N ILE A 311 19.27 7.53 -3.88
CA ILE A 311 19.14 8.97 -4.13
C ILE A 311 18.00 9.51 -3.28
N ASN A 312 18.26 10.58 -2.54
CA ASN A 312 17.28 11.26 -1.70
C ASN A 312 16.53 12.33 -2.50
N ALA A 313 15.22 12.20 -2.61
CA ALA A 313 14.32 13.18 -3.24
C ALA A 313 13.34 13.82 -2.23
N THR A 314 13.47 13.55 -0.93
CA THR A 314 12.56 14.04 0.13
C THR A 314 12.48 15.56 0.16
N SER A 315 13.59 16.27 0.01
CA SER A 315 13.60 17.73 0.03
C SER A 315 12.94 18.36 -1.21
N ILE A 316 12.86 17.63 -2.32
CA ILE A 316 12.18 18.06 -3.55
C ILE A 316 10.68 17.84 -3.38
N SER A 317 10.29 16.63 -2.95
CA SER A 317 8.87 16.32 -2.74
C SER A 317 8.22 17.17 -1.66
N ALA A 318 8.94 17.49 -0.59
CA ALA A 318 8.46 18.35 0.49
C ALA A 318 8.00 19.74 0.02
N GLN A 319 8.52 20.25 -1.10
CA GLN A 319 8.15 21.57 -1.63
C GLN A 319 6.69 21.64 -2.14
N SER A 320 6.14 20.49 -2.54
CA SER A 320 4.77 20.36 -3.05
C SER A 320 3.86 19.58 -2.11
N ASN A 321 4.41 18.98 -1.05
CA ASN A 321 3.67 18.12 -0.16
C ASN A 321 2.79 18.90 0.82
N ALA A 322 1.47 18.92 0.56
CA ALA A 322 0.49 19.61 1.41
C ALA A 322 0.49 19.15 2.88
N GLU A 323 0.83 17.90 3.17
CA GLU A 323 0.80 17.34 4.53
C GLU A 323 1.94 17.92 5.38
N GLN A 324 3.16 17.92 4.85
CA GLN A 324 4.33 18.55 5.46
C GLN A 324 4.22 20.08 5.61
N GLN A 325 3.37 20.76 4.83
CA GLN A 325 3.11 22.19 5.02
C GLN A 325 2.31 22.50 6.29
N VAL A 326 1.58 21.51 6.85
CA VAL A 326 0.86 21.68 8.11
C VAL A 326 1.84 21.69 9.29
N ASN A 327 2.79 20.76 9.28
CA ASN A 327 3.86 20.63 10.28
C ASN A 327 4.99 19.78 9.70
N SER A 328 6.24 20.24 9.85
CA SER A 328 7.43 19.55 9.38
C SER A 328 7.69 18.18 10.02
N THR A 329 7.01 17.84 11.11
CA THR A 329 7.11 16.52 11.77
C THR A 329 6.03 15.54 11.31
N ILE A 330 5.25 15.89 10.28
CA ILE A 330 4.23 14.99 9.74
C ILE A 330 4.87 13.87 8.94
N GLY A 331 4.35 12.66 9.18
CA GLY A 331 4.74 11.42 8.53
C GLY A 331 3.52 10.61 8.11
N ARG A 332 3.73 9.67 7.17
CA ARG A 332 2.72 8.73 6.72
C ARG A 332 3.28 7.31 6.65
N ASP A 333 2.60 6.37 7.30
CA ASP A 333 2.91 4.93 7.31
C ASP A 333 1.68 4.08 6.97
N GLN A 334 1.87 2.79 6.67
CA GLN A 334 0.77 1.82 6.43
C GLN A 334 -0.10 2.15 5.20
N GLN A 335 0.46 2.85 4.22
CA GLN A 335 -0.13 3.10 2.91
C GLN A 335 0.15 1.96 1.91
N SER A 336 -0.72 1.81 0.91
CA SER A 336 -0.47 0.96 -0.26
C SER A 336 -0.19 1.81 -1.48
N CYS A 337 0.72 1.37 -2.36
CA CYS A 337 1.10 2.16 -3.53
C CYS A 337 1.12 1.37 -4.83
N GLN A 338 0.74 2.04 -5.92
CA GLN A 338 0.72 1.49 -7.27
C GLN A 338 1.31 2.51 -8.26
N VAL A 339 2.14 2.03 -9.19
CA VAL A 339 2.66 2.90 -10.26
C VAL A 339 1.69 2.90 -11.43
N TYR A 340 1.12 4.06 -11.73
CA TYR A 340 0.27 4.27 -12.90
C TYR A 340 1.10 4.75 -14.09
N ASN A 341 0.93 4.07 -15.24
CA ASN A 341 1.54 4.42 -16.53
C ASN A 341 3.06 4.74 -16.48
N LYS A 342 3.79 4.11 -15.55
CA LYS A 342 5.22 4.37 -15.28
C LYS A 342 5.53 5.81 -14.83
N THR A 343 4.53 6.66 -14.59
CA THR A 343 4.71 8.11 -14.40
C THR A 343 4.39 8.57 -13.00
N GLN A 344 3.38 8.00 -12.38
CA GLN A 344 2.87 8.49 -11.10
C GLN A 344 2.80 7.36 -10.09
N LEU A 345 3.30 7.63 -8.88
CA LEU A 345 3.06 6.77 -7.73
C LEU A 345 1.73 7.19 -7.10
N LEU A 346 0.71 6.33 -7.27
CA LEU A 346 -0.55 6.44 -6.55
C LEU A 346 -0.34 5.91 -5.13
N VAL A 347 -0.68 6.74 -4.13
CA VAL A 347 -0.56 6.43 -2.72
C VAL A 347 -1.95 6.38 -2.11
N LEU A 348 -2.36 5.20 -1.65
CA LEU A 348 -3.66 4.94 -1.08
C LEU A 348 -3.56 4.73 0.44
N GLY A 349 -4.35 5.52 1.17
CA GLY A 349 -4.51 5.42 2.61
C GLY A 349 -3.23 5.66 3.40
N GLY A 350 -3.22 5.16 4.62
CA GLY A 350 -2.09 5.25 5.56
C GLY A 350 -2.45 6.05 6.80
N ASN A 351 -1.70 5.80 7.87
CA ASN A 351 -1.78 6.52 9.12
C ASN A 351 -0.92 7.80 9.03
N ILE A 352 -1.54 8.95 9.27
CA ILE A 352 -0.85 10.23 9.29
C ILE A 352 -0.53 10.59 10.73
N ARG A 353 0.75 10.83 11.01
CA ARG A 353 1.25 11.05 12.38
C ARG A 353 2.06 12.33 12.48
N ALA A 354 2.09 12.93 13.68
CA ALA A 354 3.15 13.85 14.10
C ALA A 354 4.07 13.09 15.06
N GLY A 355 5.27 12.73 14.60
CA GLY A 355 6.08 11.72 15.30
C GLY A 355 5.32 10.39 15.39
N HIS A 356 5.05 9.92 16.62
CA HIS A 356 4.29 8.68 16.86
C HIS A 356 2.77 8.87 16.98
N GLN A 357 2.30 10.12 17.11
CA GLN A 357 0.90 10.40 17.44
C GLN A 357 0.06 10.46 16.17
N SER A 358 -0.90 9.54 16.02
CA SER A 358 -1.88 9.59 14.93
C SER A 358 -2.72 10.87 15.02
N LEU A 359 -2.76 11.62 13.92
CA LEU A 359 -3.44 12.91 13.82
C LEU A 359 -4.91 12.77 13.42
N THR A 360 -5.23 11.75 12.62
CA THR A 360 -6.59 11.52 12.15
C THR A 360 -7.35 10.60 13.10
N ASN A 361 -6.73 9.53 13.61
CA ASN A 361 -7.45 8.46 14.32
C ASN A 361 -8.74 8.03 13.57
N GLY A 362 -8.68 7.95 12.24
CA GLY A 362 -9.85 7.68 11.40
C GLY A 362 -10.77 8.87 11.12
N ALA A 363 -10.40 10.09 11.51
CA ALA A 363 -11.19 11.29 11.22
C ALA A 363 -10.96 11.80 9.79
N CYS A 364 -12.05 12.17 9.11
CA CYS A 364 -12.01 12.93 7.88
C CYS A 364 -11.20 14.22 8.09
N ASN A 365 -10.32 14.52 7.15
CA ASN A 365 -9.50 15.72 7.18
C ASN A 365 -9.50 16.36 5.78
N GLN A 366 -9.41 17.70 5.74
CA GLN A 366 -9.41 18.44 4.47
C GLN A 366 -8.03 18.48 3.80
N VAL A 367 -6.96 18.22 4.55
CA VAL A 367 -5.57 18.21 4.08
C VAL A 367 -5.09 16.78 3.82
N PHE A 368 -5.40 15.86 4.72
CA PHE A 368 -4.91 14.48 4.62
C PHE A 368 -5.80 13.66 3.70
N ALA A 369 -5.47 13.69 2.40
CA ALA A 369 -6.21 12.96 1.38
C ALA A 369 -5.96 11.44 1.48
N PRO A 370 -6.99 10.60 1.27
CA PRO A 370 -6.87 9.15 1.26
C PRO A 370 -6.32 8.57 -0.04
N LEU A 371 -6.22 9.35 -1.12
CA LEU A 371 -5.55 8.98 -2.36
C LEU A 371 -4.69 10.17 -2.80
N ARG A 372 -3.42 9.93 -3.15
CA ARG A 372 -2.48 10.97 -3.58
C ARG A 372 -1.70 10.50 -4.79
N ALA A 373 -1.19 11.42 -5.61
CA ALA A 373 -0.32 11.11 -6.74
C ALA A 373 0.98 11.90 -6.67
N LEU A 374 2.11 11.19 -6.77
CA LEU A 374 3.45 11.77 -6.88
C LEU A 374 3.94 11.54 -8.32
N ASP A 375 4.22 12.61 -9.06
CA ASP A 375 4.88 12.50 -10.37
C ASP A 375 6.33 12.04 -10.17
N LEU A 376 6.66 10.84 -10.66
CA LEU A 376 7.96 10.21 -10.53
C LEU A 376 9.02 10.80 -11.47
N SER A 377 8.65 11.71 -12.38
CA SER A 377 9.57 12.45 -13.25
C SER A 377 10.12 13.72 -12.59
N THR A 378 9.40 14.26 -11.61
CA THR A 378 9.71 15.53 -10.94
C THR A 378 9.74 15.44 -9.42
N TYR A 379 9.22 14.35 -8.84
CA TYR A 379 8.91 14.18 -7.44
C TYR A 379 7.97 15.25 -6.89
N THR A 380 7.03 15.74 -7.71
CA THR A 380 6.03 16.72 -7.28
C THR A 380 4.68 16.04 -7.00
N TRP A 381 4.09 16.36 -5.85
CA TRP A 381 2.74 15.96 -5.51
C TRP A 381 1.74 16.72 -6.39
N GLN A 382 0.78 15.98 -6.93
CA GLN A 382 -0.21 16.50 -7.85
C GLN A 382 -1.49 16.85 -7.12
N SER A 383 -2.03 18.05 -7.33
CA SER A 383 -3.37 18.43 -6.86
C SER A 383 -4.48 17.86 -7.76
N VAL A 384 -4.15 17.55 -9.02
CA VAL A 384 -5.02 16.94 -10.03
C VAL A 384 -4.27 15.74 -10.61
N PHE A 385 -4.88 14.56 -10.54
CA PHE A 385 -4.36 13.39 -11.22
C PHE A 385 -4.44 13.62 -12.74
N ASP A 386 -3.35 13.31 -13.45
CA ASP A 386 -3.27 13.43 -14.90
C ASP A 386 -2.81 12.11 -15.53
N PRO A 387 -3.69 11.33 -16.16
CA PRO A 387 -3.31 10.06 -16.76
C PRO A 387 -2.42 10.22 -18.01
N SER A 388 -2.31 11.43 -18.57
CA SER A 388 -1.58 11.72 -19.81
C SER A 388 -0.09 12.02 -19.62
N LEU A 389 0.39 12.08 -18.37
CA LEU A 389 1.81 12.30 -18.11
C LEU A 389 2.68 11.21 -18.73
N GLU A 390 3.85 11.60 -19.23
CA GLU A 390 4.86 10.71 -19.80
C GLU A 390 6.11 10.69 -18.91
N TYR A 391 6.62 9.49 -18.63
CA TYR A 391 7.75 9.31 -17.72
C TYR A 391 9.04 9.85 -18.34
N LYS A 392 9.80 10.58 -17.53
CA LYS A 392 11.18 10.97 -17.82
C LYS A 392 12.04 10.61 -16.62
N VAL A 393 13.29 10.22 -16.87
CA VAL A 393 14.25 10.07 -15.79
C VAL A 393 14.42 11.44 -15.11
N PRO A 394 14.16 11.57 -13.80
CA PRO A 394 14.31 12.83 -13.09
C PRO A 394 15.73 13.37 -13.15
N ASP A 395 15.87 14.70 -13.15
CA ASP A 395 17.19 15.36 -13.03
C ASP A 395 17.96 14.94 -11.78
N THR A 396 17.25 14.82 -10.65
CA THR A 396 17.82 14.28 -9.41
C THR A 396 18.43 12.88 -9.56
N ILE A 397 17.96 12.09 -10.54
CA ILE A 397 18.51 10.77 -10.84
C ILE A 397 19.68 10.87 -11.83
N TYR A 398 19.44 11.39 -13.04
CA TYR A 398 20.46 11.34 -14.09
C TYR A 398 21.67 12.24 -13.80
N SER A 399 21.55 13.24 -12.92
CA SER A 399 22.69 13.99 -12.39
C SER A 399 23.65 13.12 -11.54
N VAL A 400 23.15 12.05 -10.92
CA VAL A 400 23.93 11.13 -10.07
C VAL A 400 24.47 9.94 -10.86
N ILE A 401 23.63 9.32 -11.70
CA ILE A 401 24.00 8.10 -12.44
C ILE A 401 24.45 8.36 -13.89
N GLY A 402 24.43 9.62 -14.31
CA GLY A 402 24.68 10.04 -15.69
C GLY A 402 23.50 9.78 -16.63
N GLY A 403 23.68 10.10 -17.91
CA GLY A 403 22.63 10.00 -18.92
C GLY A 403 21.79 11.27 -19.02
N SER A 404 20.49 11.11 -19.29
CA SER A 404 19.54 12.21 -19.48
C SER A 404 18.10 11.79 -19.15
N ALA A 405 17.14 12.69 -19.33
CA ALA A 405 15.71 12.43 -19.18
C ALA A 405 15.19 11.23 -20.01
N THR A 406 15.87 10.86 -21.10
CA THR A 406 15.48 9.73 -21.96
C THR A 406 16.22 8.42 -21.62
N GLY A 407 17.02 8.39 -20.55
CA GLY A 407 17.87 7.25 -20.20
C GLY A 407 19.34 7.46 -20.55
N GLY A 408 20.07 6.37 -20.79
CA GLY A 408 21.50 6.38 -21.11
C GLY A 408 22.39 6.50 -19.88
N ALA A 409 22.00 5.92 -18.74
CA ALA A 409 22.78 5.95 -17.51
C ALA A 409 24.20 5.42 -17.76
N THR A 410 25.21 6.16 -17.30
CA THR A 410 26.63 5.78 -17.46
C THR A 410 27.17 5.00 -16.27
N LYS A 411 26.56 5.18 -15.09
CA LYS A 411 26.84 4.38 -13.91
C LYS A 411 26.06 3.06 -14.01
N THR A 412 26.67 2.04 -14.58
CA THR A 412 26.02 0.76 -14.89
C THR A 412 26.48 -0.42 -14.01
N THR A 413 27.23 -0.14 -12.95
CA THR A 413 27.83 -1.13 -12.05
C THR A 413 27.81 -0.58 -10.62
N PRO A 414 27.60 -1.40 -9.58
CA PRO A 414 27.77 -0.96 -8.19
C PRO A 414 29.17 -0.45 -7.89
N ASP A 415 29.30 0.52 -6.98
CA ASP A 415 30.61 1.11 -6.63
C ASP A 415 31.56 0.07 -6.02
N SER A 416 31.03 -0.89 -5.26
CA SER A 416 31.78 -2.02 -4.71
C SER A 416 31.96 -3.20 -5.68
N GLY A 417 31.49 -3.07 -6.92
CA GLY A 417 31.42 -4.18 -7.87
C GLY A 417 30.27 -5.16 -7.59
N TRP A 418 30.19 -6.22 -8.41
CA TRP A 418 29.16 -7.24 -8.30
C TRP A 418 29.56 -8.34 -7.31
N ALA A 419 28.72 -8.62 -6.33
CA ALA A 419 28.89 -9.78 -5.46
C ALA A 419 28.61 -11.09 -6.19
N GLU A 420 27.62 -11.10 -7.09
CA GLU A 420 27.26 -12.28 -7.87
C GLU A 420 27.30 -12.06 -9.39
N THR A 421 27.89 -13.04 -10.09
CA THR A 421 28.05 -12.96 -11.56
C THR A 421 26.70 -13.11 -12.25
N LYS A 422 25.81 -13.95 -11.69
CA LYS A 422 24.45 -14.17 -12.22
C LYS A 422 23.62 -12.89 -12.17
N LEU A 423 23.69 -12.13 -11.07
CA LEU A 423 23.01 -10.83 -10.96
C LEU A 423 23.58 -9.83 -11.98
N SER A 424 24.90 -9.74 -12.12
CA SER A 424 25.52 -8.90 -13.17
C SER A 424 25.01 -9.26 -14.56
N ALA A 425 24.93 -10.57 -14.86
CA ALA A 425 24.47 -11.05 -16.17
C ALA A 425 23.01 -10.69 -16.41
N ALA A 426 22.12 -10.88 -15.42
CA ALA A 426 20.72 -10.51 -15.51
C ALA A 426 20.55 -8.99 -15.73
N MET A 427 21.30 -8.16 -15.01
CA MET A 427 21.22 -6.70 -15.15
C MET A 427 21.80 -6.16 -16.46
N LYS A 428 22.69 -6.92 -17.13
CA LYS A 428 23.20 -6.58 -18.47
C LYS A 428 22.27 -7.02 -19.60
N GLN A 429 21.35 -7.94 -19.33
CA GLN A 429 20.35 -8.38 -20.29
C GLN A 429 19.25 -7.33 -20.38
N ARG A 430 18.93 -6.90 -21.61
CA ARG A 430 17.84 -5.98 -21.85
C ARG A 430 16.50 -6.73 -21.74
N PRO A 431 15.47 -6.11 -21.16
CA PRO A 431 14.13 -6.68 -21.20
C PRO A 431 13.72 -6.86 -22.65
N PRO A 432 13.06 -7.98 -23.03
CA PRO A 432 12.47 -8.09 -24.35
C PRO A 432 11.46 -6.95 -24.52
N THR A 433 11.69 -6.07 -25.50
CA THR A 433 10.69 -5.05 -25.85
C THR A 433 9.46 -5.79 -26.35
N ALA A 434 8.38 -5.76 -25.58
CA ALA A 434 7.09 -6.29 -26.02
C ALA A 434 6.72 -5.55 -27.32
N THR A 435 6.88 -6.25 -28.45
CA THR A 435 6.45 -5.72 -29.74
C THR A 435 4.93 -5.76 -29.69
N ALA A 436 4.30 -4.61 -29.47
CA ALA A 436 2.87 -4.47 -29.63
C ALA A 436 2.51 -4.93 -31.04
N SER A 437 2.03 -6.16 -31.18
CA SER A 437 1.41 -6.63 -32.43
C SER A 437 0.13 -5.83 -32.60
N SER A 438 0.23 -4.71 -33.31
CA SER A 438 -0.92 -4.04 -33.90
C SER A 438 -1.58 -5.02 -34.86
N ARG A 439 -2.55 -5.79 -34.37
CA ARG A 439 -3.53 -6.50 -35.21
C ARG A 439 -4.32 -5.41 -35.93
N SER A 440 -3.80 -5.02 -37.10
CA SER A 440 -4.49 -4.17 -38.05
C SER A 440 -5.65 -4.98 -38.62
N SER A 441 -6.85 -4.76 -38.11
CA SER A 441 -8.08 -5.22 -38.76
C SER A 441 -8.34 -4.30 -39.95
N SER A 442 -7.95 -4.74 -41.14
CA SER A 442 -8.34 -4.14 -42.40
C SER A 442 -9.84 -4.37 -42.64
N SER A 443 -10.69 -3.41 -42.30
CA SER A 443 -12.07 -3.34 -42.80
C SER A 443 -12.18 -2.20 -43.82
N SER A 444 -11.98 -2.56 -45.08
CA SER A 444 -12.37 -1.75 -46.24
C SER A 444 -13.89 -1.63 -46.29
N SER A 445 -14.44 -0.42 -46.16
CA SER A 445 -15.77 -0.12 -46.68
C SER A 445 -15.83 1.31 -47.23
N SER A 446 -16.37 1.38 -48.43
CA SER A 446 -16.36 2.45 -49.41
C SER A 446 -17.27 3.63 -49.03
N THR A 447 -16.73 4.84 -49.18
CA THR A 447 -17.44 6.11 -49.19
C THR A 447 -18.33 6.23 -50.44
N ALA A 448 -19.61 6.58 -50.24
CA ALA A 448 -20.44 7.19 -51.27
C ALA A 448 -21.16 8.41 -50.68
N THR A 449 -20.95 9.53 -51.33
CA THR A 449 -21.44 10.88 -51.05
C THR A 449 -22.87 11.07 -51.54
N SER A 450 -23.71 11.77 -50.77
CA SER A 450 -24.71 12.70 -51.36
C SER A 450 -25.31 13.65 -50.31
N THR A 451 -25.34 14.91 -50.70
CA THR A 451 -25.74 16.11 -49.95
C THR A 451 -27.17 16.54 -50.34
N SER A 452 -27.78 17.35 -49.47
CA SER A 452 -28.83 18.37 -49.74
C SER A 452 -30.31 17.97 -49.55
N GLY A 453 -31.07 18.81 -48.81
CA GLY A 453 -32.54 18.81 -48.87
C GLY A 453 -33.29 19.47 -47.71
N SER A 454 -33.67 20.73 -47.89
CA SER A 454 -34.31 21.71 -46.98
C SER A 454 -35.77 21.46 -46.54
N LYS A 455 -36.11 22.01 -45.35
CA LYS A 455 -37.34 22.78 -44.94
C LYS A 455 -38.76 22.16 -44.97
N ALA A 456 -39.48 22.26 -43.84
CA ALA A 456 -40.75 23.01 -43.62
C ALA A 456 -41.38 22.65 -42.24
N THR A 457 -41.43 23.55 -41.24
CA THR A 457 -42.60 24.34 -40.76
C THR A 457 -43.94 23.61 -40.61
N SER A 458 -44.51 23.62 -39.40
CA SER A 458 -45.79 24.26 -39.08
C SER A 458 -46.05 24.32 -37.57
N ALA A 459 -46.49 25.49 -37.12
CA ALA A 459 -46.98 25.81 -35.79
C ALA A 459 -48.52 25.72 -35.77
N ALA A 460 -49.11 25.45 -34.60
CA ALA A 460 -50.41 25.96 -34.20
C ALA A 460 -50.63 25.74 -32.68
N ASP A 461 -50.63 26.84 -31.94
CA ASP A 461 -51.43 27.08 -30.73
C ASP A 461 -52.66 27.90 -31.20
N PRO A 462 -53.83 28.01 -30.52
CA PRO A 462 -53.91 28.64 -29.19
C PRO A 462 -55.07 28.18 -28.25
N SER A 463 -55.08 28.83 -27.07
CA SER A 463 -56.25 29.30 -26.26
C SER A 463 -56.85 28.35 -25.21
N THR A 464 -57.37 28.77 -24.04
CA THR A 464 -57.39 30.00 -23.21
C THR A 464 -58.14 29.62 -21.90
N ALA A 465 -57.96 30.40 -20.82
CA ALA A 465 -58.74 30.53 -19.56
C ALA A 465 -58.28 29.65 -18.38
N GLY A 466 -58.06 30.13 -17.14
CA GLY A 466 -58.34 31.44 -16.52
C GLY A 466 -59.13 31.26 -15.21
N TYR A 467 -58.72 31.99 -14.15
CA TYR A 467 -59.33 32.15 -12.80
C TYR A 467 -58.98 31.06 -11.74
N SER A 468 -58.65 31.35 -10.47
CA SER A 468 -58.68 32.60 -9.67
C SER A 468 -57.86 32.48 -8.36
N ASN A 469 -57.42 33.64 -7.88
CA ASN A 469 -56.76 33.98 -6.60
C ASN A 469 -57.51 33.63 -5.30
N VAL A 470 -56.76 33.45 -4.19
CA VAL A 470 -56.95 34.04 -2.83
C VAL A 470 -55.57 34.03 -2.10
N ALA A 471 -54.82 35.14 -1.96
CA ALA A 471 -54.68 36.07 -0.81
C ALA A 471 -54.32 35.39 0.56
N LYS A 472 -53.38 35.81 1.43
CA LYS A 472 -52.92 37.14 1.89
C LYS A 472 -51.53 37.09 2.59
N SER A 473 -50.94 38.28 2.68
CA SER A 473 -49.73 38.81 3.36
C SER A 473 -49.49 38.46 4.84
N HIS A 474 -48.25 38.61 5.32
CA HIS A 474 -47.90 39.50 6.47
C HIS A 474 -46.43 39.97 6.43
N THR A 475 -46.27 41.28 6.57
CA THR A 475 -45.03 42.06 6.72
C THR A 475 -44.89 42.47 8.18
N SER A 476 -43.70 42.37 8.78
CA SER A 476 -43.18 43.16 9.93
C SER A 476 -42.01 42.40 10.57
N ALA A 477 -41.01 42.96 11.23
CA ALA A 477 -40.45 44.30 11.38
C ALA A 477 -39.23 44.10 12.30
N THR A 478 -38.14 44.78 12.03
CA THR A 478 -36.91 44.81 12.84
C THR A 478 -37.09 45.79 14.00
N ALA A 479 -36.72 45.40 15.24
CA ALA A 479 -35.96 46.19 16.23
C ALA A 479 -36.19 45.76 17.70
N GLY A 480 -35.09 45.64 18.46
CA GLY A 480 -35.05 45.90 19.92
C GLY A 480 -34.66 44.72 20.80
N GLY A 481 -33.48 44.78 21.46
CA GLY A 481 -33.16 43.84 22.54
C GLY A 481 -31.72 43.81 23.10
N VAL A 482 -31.00 44.93 23.22
CA VAL A 482 -29.72 44.99 23.98
C VAL A 482 -30.03 45.02 25.48
N ALA A 483 -30.39 43.85 26.02
CA ALA A 483 -30.44 43.57 27.46
C ALA A 483 -30.38 42.05 27.79
N GLY A 484 -30.48 41.16 26.78
CA GLY A 484 -30.38 39.70 26.98
C GLY A 484 -28.96 39.11 26.90
N GLY A 485 -28.01 39.84 26.29
CA GLY A 485 -26.66 39.32 26.00
C GLY A 485 -25.81 39.08 27.25
N ILE A 486 -25.95 39.89 28.29
CA ILE A 486 -25.10 39.79 29.50
C ILE A 486 -25.49 38.56 30.33
N VAL A 487 -26.78 38.22 30.38
CA VAL A 487 -27.26 37.01 31.09
C VAL A 487 -26.87 35.74 30.33
N ALA A 488 -26.98 35.74 29.00
CA ALA A 488 -26.56 34.61 28.19
C ALA A 488 -25.04 34.35 28.26
N LEU A 489 -24.22 35.41 28.23
CA LEU A 489 -22.77 35.30 28.35
C LEU A 489 -22.34 34.82 29.75
N ALA A 490 -23.02 35.26 30.82
CA ALA A 490 -22.76 34.76 32.17
C ALA A 490 -23.09 33.26 32.33
N LEU A 491 -24.18 32.80 31.70
CA LEU A 491 -24.56 31.39 31.70
C LEU A 491 -23.57 30.52 30.90
N ILE A 492 -23.08 31.02 29.75
CA ILE A 492 -22.08 30.31 28.93
C ILE A 492 -20.74 30.23 29.69
N ALA A 493 -20.30 31.30 30.35
CA ALA A 493 -19.06 31.30 31.13
C ALA A 493 -19.14 30.32 32.33
N LEU A 494 -20.29 30.24 33.01
CA LEU A 494 -20.52 29.26 34.07
C LEU A 494 -20.52 27.82 33.54
N LEU A 495 -21.12 27.58 32.37
CA LEU A 495 -21.14 26.26 31.74
C LEU A 495 -19.72 25.79 31.36
N VAL A 496 -18.94 26.67 30.73
CA VAL A 496 -17.53 26.39 30.37
C VAL A 496 -16.69 26.15 31.62
N TRP A 497 -16.85 26.95 32.67
CA TRP A 497 -16.15 26.75 33.94
C TRP A 497 -16.51 25.41 34.60
N PHE A 498 -17.78 25.00 34.55
CA PHE A 498 -18.23 23.72 35.10
C PHE A 498 -17.68 22.52 34.32
N ILE A 499 -17.60 22.61 32.98
CA ILE A 499 -16.99 21.59 32.12
C ILE A 499 -15.48 21.49 32.35
N LEU A 500 -14.78 22.61 32.51
CA LEU A 500 -13.34 22.60 32.79
C LEU A 500 -13.04 22.07 34.20
N ARG A 501 -13.91 22.32 35.18
CA ARG A 501 -13.78 21.77 36.54
C ARG A 501 -14.07 20.27 36.60
N SER A 502 -14.98 19.76 35.77
CA SER A 502 -15.26 18.32 35.68
C SER A 502 -14.12 17.56 34.97
N ARG A 503 -13.45 18.18 33.98
CA ARG A 503 -12.25 17.62 33.32
C ARG A 503 -11.04 17.53 34.24
N LYS A 504 -10.85 18.47 35.17
CA LYS A 504 -9.78 18.38 36.19
C LYS A 504 -9.97 17.25 37.22
N ARG A 505 -11.18 16.69 37.35
CA ARG A 505 -11.43 15.48 38.15
C ARG A 505 -11.23 14.17 37.38
N LYS A 506 -11.15 14.21 36.04
CA LYS A 506 -10.84 13.04 35.19
C LYS A 506 -9.35 12.91 34.83
N SER A 507 -8.50 13.88 35.19
CA SER A 507 -7.04 13.80 35.00
C SER A 507 -6.33 12.77 35.89
N ARG A 508 -7.04 12.07 36.78
CA ARG A 508 -6.53 10.87 37.48
C ARG A 508 -6.83 9.56 36.73
N GLY A 509 -7.62 9.59 35.66
CA GLY A 509 -7.87 8.45 34.78
C GLY A 509 -6.79 8.25 33.71
N ASN A 510 -6.17 9.34 33.23
CA ASN A 510 -5.16 9.26 32.16
C ASN A 510 -3.79 8.70 32.62
N ALA A 511 -3.49 8.74 33.92
CA ALA A 511 -2.32 8.06 34.48
C ALA A 511 -2.52 6.53 34.60
N ARG A 512 -3.78 6.06 34.65
CA ARG A 512 -4.11 4.63 34.57
C ARG A 512 -4.19 4.13 33.13
N ALA A 513 -4.70 4.97 32.20
CA ALA A 513 -4.69 4.65 30.77
C ALA A 513 -3.26 4.54 30.20
N ALA A 514 -2.31 5.36 30.64
CA ALA A 514 -0.91 5.23 30.24
C ALA A 514 -0.21 3.99 30.84
N ALA A 515 -0.66 3.53 32.01
CA ALA A 515 -0.19 2.27 32.61
C ALA A 515 -0.85 1.04 31.96
N ASP A 516 -2.11 1.13 31.54
CA ASP A 516 -2.79 0.08 30.77
C ASP A 516 -2.17 -0.09 29.37
N TRP A 517 -1.74 0.99 28.70
CA TRP A 517 -1.00 0.89 27.42
C TRP A 517 0.36 0.18 27.56
N GLN A 518 1.05 0.32 28.70
CA GLN A 518 2.26 -0.45 28.99
C GLN A 518 1.97 -1.92 29.34
N SER A 519 0.78 -2.22 29.85
CA SER A 519 0.37 -3.58 30.23
C SER A 519 -0.23 -4.38 29.07
N ASP A 520 -0.85 -3.74 28.07
CA ASP A 520 -1.37 -4.44 26.88
C ASP A 520 -0.27 -4.66 25.82
N ASN A 521 0.75 -3.80 25.77
CA ASN A 521 1.92 -4.00 24.91
C ASN A 521 2.99 -4.93 25.52
N SER A 522 2.87 -5.31 26.79
CA SER A 522 3.79 -6.28 27.42
C SER A 522 3.43 -7.73 27.11
N LYS A 523 2.27 -7.98 26.48
CA LYS A 523 1.93 -9.31 25.99
C LYS A 523 2.62 -9.50 24.65
N THR A 524 3.70 -10.27 24.65
CA THR A 524 4.29 -10.75 23.40
C THR A 524 3.25 -11.53 22.60
N PRO A 525 3.32 -11.60 21.25
CA PRO A 525 2.40 -12.41 20.44
C PRO A 525 2.28 -13.87 20.93
N PHE A 526 3.31 -14.37 21.61
CA PHE A 526 3.35 -15.70 22.21
C PHE A 526 2.43 -15.87 23.45
N GLU A 527 2.12 -14.81 24.18
CA GLU A 527 1.23 -14.87 25.35
C GLU A 527 -0.26 -14.74 24.97
N ALA A 528 -0.58 -14.08 23.85
CA ALA A 528 -1.95 -13.98 23.35
C ALA A 528 -2.50 -15.36 22.93
N GLU A 529 -1.67 -16.23 22.37
CA GLU A 529 -2.05 -17.56 21.91
C GLU A 529 -2.45 -18.52 23.06
N ASN A 530 -1.86 -18.36 24.25
CA ASN A 530 -2.20 -19.21 25.41
C ASN A 530 -3.55 -18.89 26.06
N THR A 531 -4.17 -17.74 25.77
CA THR A 531 -5.44 -17.35 26.42
C THR A 531 -6.69 -18.03 25.86
N HIS A 532 -6.57 -18.75 24.74
CA HIS A 532 -7.68 -19.50 24.12
C HIS A 532 -7.79 -20.98 24.53
N LEU A 533 -6.89 -21.48 25.38
CA LEU A 533 -7.01 -22.81 26.00
C LEU A 533 -7.44 -22.65 27.47
N ARG A 534 -8.75 -22.54 27.67
CA ARG A 534 -9.35 -22.42 29.00
C ARG A 534 -9.39 -23.78 29.70
N GLU A 535 -8.65 -23.84 30.80
CA GLU A 535 -8.86 -24.60 32.03
C GLU A 535 -9.34 -26.05 31.96
N LEU A 536 -8.43 -26.97 32.28
CA LEU A 536 -8.75 -28.18 33.03
C LEU A 536 -7.94 -28.17 34.33
N HIS A 537 -8.65 -28.17 35.47
CA HIS A 537 -8.07 -28.25 36.81
C HIS A 537 -7.40 -29.62 37.05
N GLY A 538 -6.27 -29.63 37.79
CA GLY A 538 -5.69 -30.85 38.36
C GLY A 538 -4.30 -30.69 39.00
N ASP A 539 -4.29 -30.34 40.29
CA ASP A 539 -3.32 -30.65 41.37
C ASP A 539 -1.78 -30.73 41.16
N HIS A 540 -1.09 -29.79 41.82
CA HIS A 540 0.08 -29.93 42.72
C HIS A 540 1.01 -31.17 42.60
N ARG A 541 2.24 -30.97 42.09
CA ARG A 541 3.56 -31.02 42.81
C ARG A 541 4.76 -31.07 41.83
N PRO A 542 5.96 -30.61 42.24
CA PRO A 542 7.07 -30.32 41.32
C PRO A 542 7.95 -31.55 41.08
N HIS A 543 8.49 -31.67 39.87
CA HIS A 543 9.65 -32.50 39.57
C HIS A 543 10.67 -31.66 38.80
N GLU A 544 11.78 -31.34 39.45
CA GLU A 544 13.04 -31.04 38.76
C GLU A 544 13.53 -32.30 38.05
N VAL A 545 14.25 -32.13 36.92
CA VAL A 545 15.61 -32.62 36.67
C VAL A 545 15.89 -32.86 35.17
N ASP A 546 17.03 -32.30 34.79
CA ASP A 546 18.02 -32.65 33.77
C ASP A 546 17.90 -32.35 32.28
N ALA A 547 19.05 -31.87 31.80
CA ALA A 547 19.46 -31.67 30.44
C ALA A 547 20.02 -32.96 29.83
N THR A 548 20.23 -32.88 28.51
CA THR A 548 20.88 -33.82 27.59
C THR A 548 19.98 -34.87 26.95
N GLN A 549 19.83 -34.77 25.62
CA GLN A 549 20.30 -35.81 24.71
C GLN A 549 20.43 -35.31 23.26
N VAL A 550 21.63 -35.54 22.74
CA VAL A 550 22.03 -35.48 21.33
C VAL A 550 21.34 -36.63 20.59
N TYR A 551 20.88 -36.39 19.35
CA TYR A 551 20.41 -37.45 18.46
C TYR A 551 21.32 -37.54 17.23
N GLU A 552 21.97 -38.70 17.08
CA GLU A 552 22.78 -39.10 15.92
C GLU A 552 21.87 -39.64 14.79
N LEU A 553 22.33 -39.45 13.54
CA LEU A 553 21.70 -39.94 12.31
C LEU A 553 21.88 -41.47 12.15
N PRO A 554 20.90 -42.19 11.57
CA PRO A 554 21.04 -43.62 11.30
C PRO A 554 21.71 -43.88 9.94
N ASP A 555 22.83 -44.61 9.95
CA ASP A 555 23.41 -45.20 8.74
C ASP A 555 23.02 -46.67 8.59
N LYS A 556 22.69 -47.07 7.36
CA LYS A 556 22.07 -48.36 7.03
C LYS A 556 23.12 -49.46 6.91
N SER A 557 22.94 -50.48 7.73
CA SER A 557 23.60 -51.78 7.71
C SER A 557 23.52 -52.51 6.36
N TYR A 558 24.66 -53.09 5.92
CA TYR A 558 24.68 -54.28 5.08
C TYR A 558 25.27 -55.45 5.89
N GLN A 559 24.49 -56.53 6.01
CA GLN A 559 24.90 -57.81 6.57
C GLN A 559 25.73 -58.60 5.54
N GLY A 560 26.85 -59.17 5.96
CA GLY A 560 27.61 -60.18 5.22
C GLY A 560 27.19 -61.59 5.62
N ALA A 561 26.96 -62.44 4.62
CA ALA A 561 26.77 -63.89 4.75
C ALA A 561 28.10 -64.65 4.54
N GLU A 562 28.17 -65.86 5.09
CA GLU A 562 29.34 -66.73 5.21
C GLU A 562 29.89 -67.31 3.88
N LEU A 563 31.18 -67.67 3.96
CA LEU A 563 32.13 -68.44 3.12
C LEU A 563 31.63 -69.77 2.46
N PRO A 564 32.45 -70.55 1.69
CA PRO A 564 33.87 -70.38 1.26
C PRO A 564 34.17 -70.72 -0.22
N ALA A 565 35.37 -70.36 -0.72
CA ALA A 565 36.34 -71.30 -1.33
C ALA A 565 37.57 -70.63 -2.00
N HIS A 566 38.73 -71.25 -1.76
CA HIS A 566 39.97 -71.34 -2.56
C HIS A 566 40.92 -70.14 -2.76
N GLY A 567 42.19 -70.40 -2.44
CA GLY A 567 43.30 -70.11 -3.37
C GLY A 567 44.44 -69.22 -2.87
N ASP A 568 45.36 -69.83 -2.14
CA ASP A 568 46.82 -69.75 -2.29
C ASP A 568 47.63 -68.44 -2.09
N GLU A 569 48.67 -68.66 -1.26
CA GLU A 569 50.08 -68.23 -1.36
C GLU A 569 50.59 -66.92 -0.70
N GLU A 570 51.43 -67.20 0.31
CA GLU A 570 52.76 -66.63 0.61
C GLU A 570 52.97 -65.26 1.29
N LYS A 571 53.14 -65.32 2.63
CA LYS A 571 54.41 -65.21 3.41
C LYS A 571 55.33 -63.94 3.25
N PRO A 572 56.36 -63.72 4.11
CA PRO A 572 56.29 -62.76 5.21
C PRO A 572 57.49 -61.78 5.27
N SER A 573 57.47 -60.85 6.24
CA SER A 573 58.64 -60.38 7.04
C SER A 573 58.17 -59.18 7.86
N SER A 574 58.54 -58.95 9.11
CA SER A 574 59.36 -59.65 10.12
C SER A 574 59.11 -58.91 11.43
#